data_AF-A0A3A5SMW3-F1
#
_entry.id   AF-A0A3A5SMW3-F1
#
_cell.length_a   1.000
_cell.length_b   1.000
_cell.length_c   1.000
_cell.angle_alpha   90.00
_cell.angle_beta   90.00
_cell.angle_gamma   90.00
#
_symmetry.space_group_name_H-M   'P 1'
#
loop_
_entity.id
_entity.type
_entity.pdbx_description
1 polymer ?
#
loop_
_entity_poly.entity_id
_entity_poly.type
_entity_poly.pdbx_seq_one_letter_code
_entity_poly.pdbx_strand_id
1 'polypeptide(L)'
;MSIQIGKLLPDGRVRHIKALHETLSKDLVRKLRVFYPNDCRVDALLSLGDIHKLGPSPYGKWTGAGDVVHCFSKIRDGRETRQQSVSRIADNTDIFSRMENTCLLFDSGKWYIIDKGERRELQLSVEDTPSHDSMKPITVYVNNRARLEKIETPHWQELQELAERESRILYVYRGSRLVRIVRSSKLKKKLYATQ
;
A
#
# COMPACT_ATOMS: atom_id res chain seq x y z
N MET A 1 9.52 -19.98 -5.30
CA MET A 1 9.56 -19.19 -6.55
C MET A 1 10.01 -17.80 -6.18
N SER A 2 10.84 -17.17 -7.02
CA SER A 2 11.40 -15.85 -6.76
C SER A 2 11.21 -14.90 -7.92
N ILE A 3 11.24 -13.61 -7.62
CA ILE A 3 11.21 -12.52 -8.60
C ILE A 3 12.45 -11.64 -8.36
N GLN A 4 13.06 -11.14 -9.44
CA GLN A 4 14.01 -10.03 -9.33
C GLN A 4 13.28 -8.70 -9.41
N ILE A 5 13.60 -7.79 -8.50
CA ILE A 5 13.14 -6.41 -8.54
C ILE A 5 14.36 -5.52 -8.74
N GLY A 6 14.38 -4.75 -9.80
CA GLY A 6 15.52 -3.92 -10.19
C GLY A 6 15.11 -2.51 -10.57
N LYS A 7 16.10 -1.62 -10.58
CA LYS A 7 16.02 -0.24 -11.07
C LYS A 7 17.16 0.00 -12.06
N LEU A 8 16.82 0.53 -13.23
CA LEU A 8 17.81 0.99 -14.20
C LEU A 8 18.50 2.25 -13.67
N LEU A 9 19.83 2.23 -13.68
CA LEU A 9 20.67 3.35 -13.27
C LEU A 9 21.05 4.20 -14.50
N PRO A 10 21.44 5.47 -14.31
CA PRO A 10 21.82 6.36 -15.41
C PRO A 10 22.99 5.86 -16.26
N ASP A 11 23.84 5.00 -15.69
CA ASP A 11 24.99 4.39 -16.37
C ASP A 11 24.64 3.11 -17.14
N GLY A 12 23.36 2.75 -17.23
CA GLY A 12 22.86 1.56 -17.92
C GLY A 12 22.90 0.27 -17.10
N ARG A 13 23.50 0.29 -15.91
CA ARG A 13 23.49 -0.85 -14.98
C ARG A 13 22.16 -0.98 -14.26
N VAL A 14 21.88 -2.15 -13.69
CA VAL A 14 20.65 -2.39 -12.93
C VAL A 14 20.98 -2.72 -11.48
N ARG A 15 20.51 -1.87 -10.54
CA ARG A 15 20.55 -2.20 -9.11
C ARG A 15 19.34 -3.06 -8.78
N HIS A 16 19.54 -4.20 -8.12
CA HIS A 16 18.46 -5.15 -7.90
C HIS A 16 18.54 -5.93 -6.59
N ILE A 17 17.38 -6.47 -6.18
CA ILE A 17 17.18 -7.38 -5.05
C ILE A 17 16.33 -8.57 -5.51
N LYS A 18 16.37 -9.65 -4.72
CA LYS A 18 15.56 -10.85 -4.92
C LYS A 18 14.40 -10.87 -3.92
N ALA A 19 13.20 -11.13 -4.41
CA ALA A 19 12.01 -11.39 -3.61
C ALA A 19 11.74 -12.90 -3.59
N LEU A 20 12.01 -13.56 -2.46
CA LEU A 20 12.18 -15.03 -2.39
C LEU A 20 10.90 -15.86 -2.26
N HIS A 21 9.83 -15.27 -1.74
CA HIS A 21 8.54 -15.93 -1.56
C HIS A 21 7.40 -15.19 -2.26
N GLU A 22 7.77 -14.35 -3.21
CA GLU A 22 6.82 -13.60 -4.02
C GLU A 22 6.66 -14.27 -5.38
N THR A 23 5.42 -14.30 -5.86
CA THR A 23 5.06 -14.70 -7.22
C THR A 23 4.35 -13.56 -7.90
N LEU A 24 4.42 -13.54 -9.23
CA LEU A 24 3.82 -12.47 -10.00
C LEU A 24 2.30 -12.55 -9.79
N SER A 25 1.75 -11.53 -9.13
CA SER A 25 0.35 -11.45 -8.79
C SER A 25 -0.18 -10.05 -9.06
N LYS A 26 -1.50 -9.92 -9.24
CA LYS A 26 -2.16 -8.62 -9.40
C LYS A 26 -1.86 -7.69 -8.23
N ASP A 27 -1.84 -8.23 -7.01
CA ASP A 27 -1.55 -7.46 -5.79
C ASP A 27 -0.10 -6.97 -5.73
N LEU A 28 0.87 -7.81 -6.08
CA LEU A 28 2.28 -7.42 -6.16
C LEU A 28 2.50 -6.30 -7.18
N VAL A 29 1.96 -6.47 -8.39
CA VAL A 29 2.06 -5.47 -9.46
C VAL A 29 1.43 -4.15 -9.02
N ARG A 30 0.23 -4.22 -8.41
CA ARG A 30 -0.44 -3.05 -7.85
C ARG A 30 0.40 -2.35 -6.78
N LYS A 31 1.03 -3.09 -5.86
CA LYS A 31 1.88 -2.49 -4.83
C LYS A 31 3.02 -1.68 -5.44
N LEU A 32 3.69 -2.22 -6.46
CA LEU A 32 4.77 -1.53 -7.16
C LEU A 32 4.27 -0.24 -7.84
N ARG A 33 3.19 -0.33 -8.62
CA ARG A 33 2.62 0.84 -9.31
C ARG A 33 2.16 1.95 -8.36
N VAL A 34 1.47 1.58 -7.27
CA VAL A 34 0.84 2.55 -6.36
C VAL A 34 1.82 3.08 -5.32
N PHE A 35 2.60 2.20 -4.70
CA PHE A 35 3.42 2.55 -3.55
C PHE A 35 4.90 2.68 -3.85
N TYR A 36 5.34 2.40 -5.08
CA TYR A 36 6.72 2.66 -5.50
C TYR A 36 6.75 3.45 -6.82
N PRO A 37 6.13 4.64 -6.88
CA PRO A 37 5.94 5.38 -8.14
C PRO A 37 7.16 6.19 -8.57
N ASN A 38 8.18 6.32 -7.71
CA ASN A 38 9.31 7.22 -7.94
C ASN A 38 10.63 6.65 -7.43
N ASP A 39 11.72 7.23 -7.92
CA ASP A 39 13.10 6.85 -7.60
C ASP A 39 13.35 6.74 -6.10
N CYS A 40 12.94 7.73 -5.31
CA CYS A 40 13.19 7.76 -3.87
C CYS A 40 12.59 6.52 -3.16
N ARG A 41 11.35 6.16 -3.49
CA ARG A 41 10.71 4.98 -2.89
C ARG A 41 11.31 3.68 -3.39
N VAL A 42 11.69 3.60 -4.67
CA VAL A 42 12.36 2.42 -5.23
C VAL A 42 13.76 2.23 -4.64
N ASP A 43 14.52 3.31 -4.47
CA ASP A 43 15.84 3.26 -3.85
C ASP A 43 15.76 2.83 -2.39
N ALA A 44 14.73 3.27 -1.65
CA ALA A 44 14.46 2.81 -0.30
C ALA A 44 14.13 1.30 -0.27
N LEU A 45 13.33 0.81 -1.23
CA LEU A 45 13.04 -0.62 -1.38
C LEU A 45 14.32 -1.43 -1.62
N LEU A 46 15.13 -1.03 -2.61
CA LEU A 46 16.36 -1.73 -2.95
C LEU A 46 17.39 -1.70 -1.81
N SER A 47 17.39 -0.65 -1.00
CA SER A 47 18.28 -0.52 0.16
C SER A 47 17.93 -1.48 1.31
N LEU A 48 16.75 -2.09 1.30
CA LEU A 48 16.41 -3.18 2.22
C LEU A 48 17.18 -4.47 1.96
N GLY A 49 17.78 -4.60 0.77
CA GLY A 49 18.31 -5.87 0.31
C GLY A 49 17.19 -6.85 -0.09
N ASP A 50 17.53 -8.13 -0.16
CA ASP A 50 16.58 -9.20 -0.45
C ASP A 50 15.44 -9.21 0.56
N ILE A 51 14.24 -9.47 0.04
CA ILE A 51 12.99 -9.46 0.81
C ILE A 51 12.30 -10.82 0.73
N HIS A 52 11.57 -11.18 1.78
CA HIS A 52 10.64 -12.30 1.73
C HIS A 52 9.27 -11.86 1.23
N LYS A 53 8.83 -10.67 1.64
CA LYS A 53 7.49 -10.16 1.35
C LYS A 53 7.52 -8.68 1.02
N LEU A 54 6.85 -8.32 -0.07
CA LEU A 54 6.67 -6.94 -0.51
C LEU A 54 5.44 -6.33 0.20
N GLY A 55 5.71 -5.31 1.00
CA GLY A 55 4.70 -4.42 1.57
C GLY A 55 4.58 -3.12 0.76
N PRO A 56 3.51 -2.34 0.96
CA PRO A 56 3.39 -0.96 0.49
C PRO A 56 4.53 -0.02 0.94
N SER A 57 5.11 -0.23 2.13
CA SER A 57 6.12 0.65 2.71
C SER A 57 7.48 -0.04 2.81
N PRO A 58 8.55 0.55 2.25
CA PRO A 58 9.91 0.08 2.50
C PRO A 58 10.40 0.51 3.90
N TYR A 59 9.77 1.52 4.50
CA TYR A 59 10.12 2.07 5.80
C TYR A 59 9.42 1.34 6.94
N GLY A 60 9.96 1.44 8.16
CA GLY A 60 9.42 0.77 9.35
C GLY A 60 9.97 -0.65 9.53
N LYS A 61 9.60 -1.34 10.60
CA LYS A 61 9.95 -2.76 10.83
C LYS A 61 8.73 -3.64 10.61
N TRP A 62 8.96 -4.86 10.14
CA TRP A 62 7.91 -5.85 10.01
C TRP A 62 7.33 -6.24 11.38
N THR A 63 6.02 -6.20 11.54
CA THR A 63 5.34 -6.43 12.83
C THR A 63 4.74 -7.84 12.98
N GLY A 64 4.93 -8.74 12.02
CA GLY A 64 4.46 -10.13 12.07
C GLY A 64 3.50 -10.51 10.93
N ALA A 65 2.95 -11.72 10.96
CA ALA A 65 2.20 -12.31 9.84
C ALA A 65 0.99 -11.48 9.34
N GLY A 66 0.41 -10.64 10.21
CA GLY A 66 -0.68 -9.71 9.89
C GLY A 66 -0.24 -8.33 9.40
N ASP A 67 1.07 -8.09 9.25
CA ASP A 67 1.58 -6.84 8.72
C ASP A 67 1.26 -6.74 7.22
N VAL A 68 0.43 -5.76 6.89
CA VAL A 68 -0.01 -5.45 5.52
C VAL A 68 0.68 -4.22 4.94
N VAL A 69 1.57 -3.59 5.71
CA VAL A 69 2.18 -2.28 5.38
C VAL A 69 3.65 -2.44 5.07
N HIS A 70 4.43 -3.07 5.95
CA HIS A 70 5.88 -3.06 5.82
C HIS A 70 6.39 -4.19 4.93
N CYS A 71 7.52 -4.00 4.25
CA CYS A 71 8.24 -5.12 3.65
C CYS A 71 8.84 -6.02 4.74
N PHE A 72 9.05 -7.31 4.46
CA PHE A 72 9.92 -8.17 5.26
C PHE A 72 11.29 -8.23 4.60
N SER A 73 12.29 -7.58 5.19
CA SER A 73 13.68 -7.60 4.73
C SER A 73 14.47 -8.69 5.44
N LYS A 74 15.27 -9.46 4.70
CA LYS A 74 16.10 -10.52 5.28
C LYS A 74 17.15 -9.95 6.24
N ILE A 75 17.75 -8.81 5.88
CA ILE A 75 18.77 -8.15 6.70
C ILE A 75 18.14 -7.54 7.96
N ARG A 76 17.06 -6.77 7.80
CA ARG A 76 16.47 -6.00 8.91
C ARG A 76 15.62 -6.86 9.85
N ASP A 77 14.79 -7.73 9.29
CA ASP A 77 13.75 -8.47 10.03
C ASP A 77 14.13 -9.95 10.18
N GLY A 78 14.78 -10.55 9.18
CA GLY A 78 15.23 -11.94 9.18
C GLY A 78 16.56 -12.21 9.88
N ARG A 79 17.30 -11.15 10.29
CA ARG A 79 18.64 -11.22 10.91
C ARG A 79 19.72 -11.90 10.04
N GLU A 80 19.54 -11.92 8.73
CA GLU A 80 20.56 -12.48 7.82
C GLU A 80 21.76 -11.55 7.67
N THR A 81 22.92 -12.15 7.39
CA THR A 81 24.15 -11.41 7.16
C THR A 81 24.07 -10.55 5.90
N ARG A 82 24.51 -9.29 6.00
CA ARG A 82 24.49 -8.32 4.89
C ARG A 82 25.16 -8.81 3.61
N GLN A 83 26.18 -9.66 3.72
CA GLN A 83 26.94 -10.17 2.56
C GLN A 83 26.08 -10.97 1.58
N GLN A 84 25.03 -11.64 2.03
CA GLN A 84 24.22 -12.53 1.18
C GLN A 84 22.99 -11.83 0.59
N SER A 85 22.49 -10.79 1.25
CA SER A 85 21.19 -10.20 0.95
C SER A 85 21.24 -8.73 0.58
N VAL A 86 22.42 -8.10 0.44
CA VAL A 86 22.50 -6.72 -0.02
C VAL A 86 22.05 -6.59 -1.48
N SER A 87 21.56 -5.41 -1.87
CA SER A 87 21.29 -5.12 -3.28
C SER A 87 22.54 -5.34 -4.13
N ARG A 88 22.36 -5.97 -5.28
CA ARG A 88 23.41 -6.30 -6.24
C ARG A 88 23.31 -5.38 -7.46
N ILE A 89 24.36 -5.36 -8.27
CA ILE A 89 24.42 -4.65 -9.54
C ILE A 89 24.56 -5.67 -10.66
N ALA A 90 23.71 -5.57 -11.67
CA ALA A 90 23.89 -6.22 -12.96
C ALA A 90 24.44 -5.21 -13.97
N ASP A 91 25.30 -5.64 -14.88
CA ASP A 91 25.97 -4.70 -15.80
C ASP A 91 25.03 -4.06 -16.82
N ASN A 92 23.90 -4.70 -17.11
CA ASN A 92 22.87 -4.18 -18.00
C ASN A 92 21.52 -4.89 -17.80
N THR A 93 20.51 -4.40 -18.52
CA THR A 93 19.15 -4.97 -18.49
C THR A 93 19.09 -6.39 -19.06
N ASP A 94 19.94 -6.73 -20.03
CA ASP A 94 19.94 -8.07 -20.64
C ASP A 94 20.39 -9.13 -19.63
N ILE A 95 21.45 -8.87 -18.88
CA ILE A 95 21.93 -9.76 -17.82
C ILE A 95 20.86 -9.87 -16.72
N PHE A 96 20.30 -8.73 -16.30
CA PHE A 96 19.23 -8.70 -15.31
C PHE A 96 18.02 -9.55 -15.74
N SER A 97 17.60 -9.45 -17.01
CA SER A 97 16.44 -10.18 -17.54
C SER A 97 16.56 -11.70 -17.52
N ARG A 98 17.79 -12.21 -17.44
CA ARG A 98 18.09 -13.66 -17.43
C ARG A 98 18.26 -14.23 -16.03
N MET A 99 18.22 -13.40 -14.99
CA MET A 99 18.48 -13.83 -13.61
C MET A 99 17.32 -14.65 -13.01
N GLU A 100 16.08 -14.41 -13.44
CA GLU A 100 14.89 -15.17 -13.05
C GLU A 100 13.88 -15.19 -14.19
N ASN A 101 12.92 -16.12 -14.16
CA ASN A 101 11.84 -16.20 -15.15
C ASN A 101 10.99 -14.92 -15.21
N THR A 102 10.89 -14.19 -14.10
CA THR A 102 10.16 -12.94 -14.02
C THR A 102 11.01 -11.89 -13.33
N CYS A 103 11.28 -10.81 -14.06
CA CYS A 103 12.02 -9.66 -13.57
C CYS A 103 11.13 -8.41 -13.65
N LEU A 104 11.17 -7.58 -12.63
CA LEU A 104 10.45 -6.31 -12.54
C LEU A 104 11.47 -5.19 -12.54
N LEU A 105 11.41 -4.32 -13.54
CA LEU A 105 12.36 -3.24 -13.75
C LEU A 105 11.66 -1.90 -13.57
N PHE A 106 12.18 -1.07 -12.68
CA PHE A 106 11.84 0.35 -12.62
C PHE A 106 12.78 1.13 -13.54
N ASP A 107 12.20 1.92 -14.43
CA ASP A 107 12.93 2.77 -15.35
C ASP A 107 12.13 4.05 -15.59
N SER A 108 12.77 5.20 -15.36
CA SER A 108 12.25 6.52 -15.71
C SER A 108 10.83 6.79 -15.19
N GLY A 109 10.56 6.45 -13.92
CA GLY A 109 9.25 6.66 -13.29
C GLY A 109 8.22 5.57 -13.54
N LYS A 110 8.58 4.51 -14.26
CA LYS A 110 7.65 3.47 -14.71
C LYS A 110 8.13 2.08 -14.34
N TRP A 111 7.17 1.18 -14.12
CA TRP A 111 7.45 -0.23 -13.89
C TRP A 111 7.27 -1.03 -15.17
N TYR A 112 8.19 -1.97 -15.39
CA TYR A 112 8.17 -2.91 -16.51
C TYR A 112 8.27 -4.32 -15.97
N ILE A 113 7.52 -5.24 -16.59
CA ILE A 113 7.76 -6.67 -16.46
C ILE A 113 8.63 -7.13 -17.62
N ILE A 114 9.66 -7.88 -17.30
CA ILE A 114 10.49 -8.60 -18.27
C ILE A 114 10.24 -10.09 -18.06
N ASP A 115 9.58 -10.69 -19.03
CA ASP A 115 9.22 -12.11 -19.05
C ASP A 115 9.75 -12.70 -20.37
N LYS A 116 10.64 -13.70 -20.29
CA LYS A 116 11.28 -14.35 -21.45
C LYS A 116 11.88 -13.38 -22.48
N GLY A 117 12.43 -12.25 -22.01
CA GLY A 117 13.05 -11.23 -22.86
C GLY A 117 12.08 -10.19 -23.43
N GLU A 118 10.78 -10.34 -23.25
CA GLU A 118 9.81 -9.30 -23.61
C GLU A 118 9.66 -8.29 -22.47
N ARG A 119 9.91 -7.02 -22.79
CA ARG A 119 9.69 -5.89 -21.87
C ARG A 119 8.29 -5.31 -22.10
N ARG A 120 7.42 -5.39 -21.09
CA ARG A 120 6.07 -4.81 -21.10
C ARG A 120 5.89 -3.81 -19.97
N GLU A 121 5.36 -2.64 -20.29
CA GLU A 121 5.06 -1.62 -19.27
C GLU A 121 3.87 -2.05 -18.41
N LEU A 122 4.02 -1.92 -17.09
CA LEU A 122 2.94 -2.11 -16.13
C LEU A 122 2.11 -0.82 -16.07
N GLN A 123 1.14 -0.72 -16.97
CA GLN A 123 0.18 0.39 -17.01
C GLN A 123 -0.61 0.50 -15.70
N LEU A 124 -0.93 1.71 -15.27
CA LEU A 124 -1.84 1.94 -14.15
C LEU A 124 -3.23 1.39 -14.49
N SER A 125 -3.81 0.63 -13.56
CA SER A 125 -5.18 0.12 -13.66
C SER A 125 -6.16 1.11 -13.03
N VAL A 126 -7.40 1.16 -13.53
CA VAL A 126 -8.51 1.89 -12.89
C VAL A 126 -8.67 1.47 -11.42
N GLU A 127 -8.46 0.18 -11.13
CA GLU A 127 -8.49 -0.40 -9.78
C GLU A 127 -7.37 0.07 -8.85
N ASP A 128 -6.28 0.64 -9.40
CA ASP A 128 -5.16 1.19 -8.62
C ASP A 128 -5.50 2.56 -8.03
N THR A 129 -6.46 3.26 -8.64
CA THR A 129 -7.00 4.51 -8.11
C THR A 129 -7.65 4.21 -6.77
N PRO A 130 -7.23 4.87 -5.67
CA PRO A 130 -7.95 4.78 -4.41
C PRO A 130 -9.40 5.18 -4.68
N SER A 131 -10.35 4.27 -4.46
CA SER A 131 -11.74 4.67 -4.35
C SER A 131 -11.82 5.53 -3.10
N HIS A 132 -11.76 6.86 -3.27
CA HIS A 132 -11.91 7.83 -2.20
C HIS A 132 -13.25 7.67 -1.46
N ASP A 133 -14.20 6.98 -2.08
CA ASP A 133 -15.54 6.74 -1.56
C ASP A 133 -15.71 5.37 -0.87
N SER A 134 -14.79 4.42 -1.04
CA SER A 134 -14.91 3.10 -0.41
C SER A 134 -14.66 3.17 1.09
N MET A 135 -15.73 3.03 1.88
CA MET A 135 -15.68 2.93 3.34
C MET A 135 -15.29 1.55 3.87
N LYS A 136 -14.65 0.67 3.09
CA LYS A 136 -14.04 -0.56 3.65
C LYS A 136 -12.62 -0.21 4.14
N PRO A 137 -12.25 -0.32 5.44
CA PRO A 137 -12.84 -1.06 6.57
C PRO A 137 -13.37 -0.13 7.69
N ILE A 138 -14.13 0.88 7.31
CA ILE A 138 -14.72 1.86 8.20
C ILE A 138 -16.11 1.37 8.64
N THR A 139 -16.38 1.48 9.93
CA THR A 139 -17.69 1.17 10.52
C THR A 139 -18.25 2.43 11.14
N VAL A 140 -19.53 2.73 10.87
CA VAL A 140 -20.21 3.91 11.40
C VAL A 140 -21.20 3.47 12.45
N TYR A 141 -21.18 4.17 13.58
CA TYR A 141 -22.08 3.92 14.71
C TYR A 141 -22.90 5.15 15.05
N VAL A 142 -24.11 4.92 15.53
CA VAL A 142 -24.96 5.94 16.15
C VAL A 142 -25.15 5.63 17.62
N ASN A 143 -25.22 6.66 18.45
CA ASN A 143 -25.61 6.48 19.84
C ASN A 143 -27.13 6.32 19.92
N ASN A 144 -27.57 5.13 20.30
CA ASN A 144 -28.95 4.83 20.63
C ASN A 144 -29.03 4.42 22.11
N ARG A 145 -29.57 5.31 22.96
CA ARG A 145 -29.80 5.05 24.40
C ARG A 145 -28.57 4.47 25.12
N ALA A 146 -27.42 5.12 24.95
CA ALA A 146 -26.12 4.74 25.54
C ALA A 146 -25.49 3.45 24.98
N ARG A 147 -25.97 2.93 23.83
CA ARG A 147 -25.32 1.87 23.07
C ARG A 147 -24.98 2.36 21.67
N LEU A 148 -23.83 1.93 21.16
CA LEU A 148 -23.42 2.21 19.79
C LEU A 148 -24.01 1.15 18.85
N GLU A 149 -24.93 1.57 17.99
CA GLU A 149 -25.54 0.71 16.97
C GLU A 149 -24.85 0.95 15.63
N LYS A 150 -24.44 -0.15 14.98
CA LYS A 150 -23.80 -0.10 13.67
C LYS A 150 -24.84 0.26 12.61
N ILE A 151 -24.52 1.20 11.75
CA ILE A 151 -25.33 1.55 10.58
C ILE A 151 -24.58 1.24 9.29
N GLU A 152 -25.32 0.88 8.24
CA GLU A 152 -24.78 0.76 6.90
C GLU A 152 -24.85 2.12 6.21
N THR A 153 -23.69 2.62 5.81
CA THR A 153 -23.61 3.77 4.91
C THR A 153 -22.52 3.44 3.90
N PRO A 154 -22.68 3.82 2.62
CA PRO A 154 -21.74 3.40 1.58
C PRO A 154 -20.57 4.36 1.40
N HIS A 155 -20.77 5.67 1.59
CA HIS A 155 -19.77 6.69 1.19
C HIS A 155 -19.52 7.79 2.25
N TRP A 156 -18.28 8.30 2.26
CA TRP A 156 -17.82 9.37 3.16
C TRP A 156 -18.60 10.68 3.00
N GLN A 157 -18.97 11.01 1.76
CA GLN A 157 -19.62 12.27 1.40
C GLN A 157 -21.04 12.35 1.99
N GLU A 158 -21.72 11.21 2.09
CA GLU A 158 -23.09 11.09 2.59
C GLU A 158 -23.19 11.18 4.13
N LEU A 159 -22.07 11.06 4.86
CA LEU A 159 -22.11 11.04 6.34
C LEU A 159 -22.60 12.35 6.94
N GLN A 160 -22.20 13.49 6.38
CA GLN A 160 -22.67 14.78 6.88
C GLN A 160 -24.16 14.95 6.60
N GLU A 161 -24.62 14.59 5.40
CA GLU A 161 -26.04 14.64 5.03
C GLU A 161 -26.88 13.72 5.91
N LEU A 162 -26.42 12.50 6.16
CA LEU A 162 -27.09 11.54 7.03
C LEU A 162 -27.20 12.07 8.46
N ALA A 163 -26.11 12.61 9.01
CA ALA A 163 -26.11 13.23 10.33
C ALA A 163 -27.15 14.37 10.41
N GLU A 164 -27.20 15.23 9.39
CA GLU A 164 -28.16 16.34 9.34
C GLU A 164 -29.61 15.92 9.11
N ARG A 165 -29.84 14.89 8.28
CA ARG A 165 -31.18 14.34 8.02
C ARG A 165 -31.75 13.74 9.30
N GLU A 166 -30.96 12.94 10.01
CA GLU A 166 -31.42 12.24 11.23
C GLU A 166 -31.25 13.07 12.51
N SER A 167 -30.59 14.23 12.44
CA SER A 167 -30.24 15.05 13.61
C SER A 167 -29.46 14.26 14.67
N ARG A 168 -28.45 13.51 14.24
CA ARG A 168 -27.68 12.58 15.09
C ARG A 168 -26.19 12.88 15.10
N ILE A 169 -25.48 12.23 16.02
CA ILE A 169 -24.03 12.15 16.06
C ILE A 169 -23.62 10.78 15.52
N LEU A 170 -22.80 10.77 14.47
CA LEU A 170 -22.22 9.57 13.91
C LEU A 170 -20.77 9.43 14.42
N TYR A 171 -20.42 8.23 14.85
CA TYR A 171 -19.08 7.86 15.28
C TYR A 171 -18.47 6.93 14.25
N VAL A 172 -17.38 7.37 13.63
CA VAL A 172 -16.73 6.66 12.54
C VAL A 172 -15.48 5.97 13.06
N TYR A 173 -15.44 4.65 12.95
CA TYR A 173 -14.35 3.80 13.42
C TYR A 173 -13.63 3.11 12.27
N ARG A 174 -12.33 2.89 12.43
CA ARG A 174 -11.54 1.96 11.61
C ARG A 174 -10.98 0.88 12.54
N GLY A 175 -11.55 -0.32 12.52
CA GLY A 175 -11.30 -1.31 13.57
C GLY A 175 -11.72 -0.77 14.94
N SER A 176 -10.82 -0.79 15.93
CA SER A 176 -11.06 -0.25 17.28
C SER A 176 -10.77 1.25 17.44
N ARG A 177 -10.25 1.92 16.39
CA ARG A 177 -9.85 3.33 16.46
C ARG A 177 -10.96 4.25 15.96
N LEU A 178 -11.40 5.19 16.80
CA LEU A 178 -12.26 6.29 16.39
C LEU A 178 -11.48 7.23 15.46
N VAL A 179 -11.96 7.42 14.24
CA VAL A 179 -11.31 8.24 13.21
C VAL A 179 -12.01 9.58 12.99
N ARG A 180 -13.33 9.65 13.23
CA ARG A 180 -14.09 10.89 13.08
C ARG A 180 -15.38 10.88 13.91
N ILE A 181 -15.79 12.06 14.36
CA ILE A 181 -17.14 12.29 14.89
C ILE A 181 -17.83 13.28 13.96
N VAL A 182 -18.97 12.89 13.41
CA VAL A 182 -19.81 13.74 12.55
C VAL A 182 -21.02 14.17 13.33
N ARG A 183 -21.24 15.48 13.46
CA ARG A 183 -22.34 16.03 14.27
C ARG A 183 -23.28 16.82 13.35
N SER A 184 -24.57 16.62 13.54
CA SER A 184 -25.57 17.53 12.97
C SER A 184 -25.45 18.93 13.57
N SER A 185 -25.49 19.95 12.72
CA SER A 185 -25.63 21.35 13.11
C SER A 185 -27.00 21.64 13.76
N LYS A 186 -28.04 20.87 13.44
CA LYS A 186 -29.38 20.98 14.07
C LYS A 186 -29.37 20.63 15.56
N LEU A 187 -28.42 19.81 16.02
CA LEU A 187 -28.27 19.50 17.45
C LEU A 187 -27.82 20.72 18.27
N LYS A 188 -27.02 21.62 17.69
CA LYS A 188 -26.66 22.88 18.36
C LYS A 188 -27.87 23.79 18.55
N LYS A 189 -28.77 23.86 17.56
CA LYS A 189 -29.95 24.74 17.62
C LYS A 189 -30.95 24.34 18.72
N LYS A 190 -31.09 23.05 19.03
CA LYS A 190 -31.98 22.59 20.13
C LYS A 190 -31.50 22.97 21.53
N LEU A 191 -30.20 23.21 21.73
CA LEU A 191 -29.66 23.66 23.03
C LEU A 191 -29.89 25.16 23.28
N TYR A 192 -30.08 25.95 22.22
CA TYR A 192 -30.29 27.41 22.30
C TYR A 192 -31.73 27.85 21.99
N ALA A 193 -32.63 26.92 21.64
CA ALA A 193 -34.05 27.21 21.42
C ALA A 193 -34.92 27.03 22.69
N THR A 194 -34.29 26.73 23.83
CA THR A 194 -34.92 26.58 25.15
C THR A 194 -34.60 27.73 26.12
N GLN A 195 -34.14 28.87 25.59
CA GLN A 195 -34.08 30.13 26.35
C GLN A 195 -35.17 31.07 25.87
#